data_AF-A0A7C3KMV3-F1
#
_entry.id   AF-A0A7C3KMV3-F1
#
_cell.length_a   1.000
_cell.length_b   1.000
_cell.length_c   1.000
_cell.angle_alpha   90.00
_cell.angle_beta   90.00
_cell.angle_gamma   90.00
#
_symmetry.space_group_name_H-M   'P 1'
#
loop_
_entity.id
_entity.type
_entity.pdbx_description
1 polymer ?
#
loop_
_entity_poly.entity_id
_entity_poly.type
_entity_poly.pdbx_seq_one_letter_code
_entity_poly.pdbx_strand_id
1 'polypeptide(L)'
;MKMTSIDRLLLLLMGLLAGYQVAVGIDGLGTVPITAYTIGFGVLLVAGLLMVILGFEVLDSPIVVIVSTIIPLSISLGLVWEHLASYRTSYLLFTLIGFAAVSFTRSLPIKNKLPTIIIAIVHGVAGMTIFLLPSILAANGTMNPLFALVGLGGAMIGLGGLLLSFLKAGKPIVPRETILKILPGLLMLMTACFVAGFKFG
;
A
#
# COMPACT_ATOMS: atom_id res chain seq x y z
N MET A 1 -11.02 -10.97 16.62
CA MET A 1 -12.33 -10.89 15.93
C MET A 1 -12.38 -11.99 14.89
N LYS A 2 -13.47 -12.77 14.84
CA LYS A 2 -13.67 -13.77 13.77
C LYS A 2 -14.07 -13.06 12.48
N MET A 3 -13.55 -13.55 11.36
CA MET A 3 -13.86 -12.96 10.07
C MET A 3 -15.27 -13.34 9.61
N THR A 4 -16.05 -12.35 9.20
CA THR A 4 -17.44 -12.53 8.75
C THR A 4 -17.50 -12.86 7.25
N SER A 5 -18.67 -13.29 6.77
CA SER A 5 -18.90 -13.51 5.33
C SER A 5 -18.78 -12.22 4.52
N ILE A 6 -19.15 -11.07 5.10
CA ILE A 6 -19.03 -9.76 4.46
C ILE A 6 -17.56 -9.38 4.33
N ASP A 7 -16.75 -9.60 5.37
CA ASP A 7 -15.30 -9.34 5.32
C ASP A 7 -14.63 -10.15 4.20
N ARG A 8 -14.98 -11.43 4.07
CA ARG A 8 -14.49 -12.30 2.99
C ARG A 8 -14.90 -11.80 1.62
N LEU A 9 -16.17 -11.42 1.45
CA LEU A 9 -16.66 -10.88 0.19
C LEU A 9 -15.90 -9.60 -0.19
N LEU A 10 -15.70 -8.68 0.75
CA LEU A 10 -14.96 -7.44 0.52
C LEU A 10 -13.50 -7.71 0.13
N LEU A 11 -12.82 -8.64 0.82
CA LEU A 11 -11.46 -9.04 0.47
C LEU A 11 -11.36 -9.74 -0.89
N LEU A 12 -12.36 -10.54 -1.26
CA LEU A 12 -12.42 -11.17 -2.59
C LEU A 12 -12.62 -10.13 -3.69
N LEU A 13 -13.53 -9.16 -3.49
CA LEU A 13 -13.72 -8.05 -4.43
C LEU A 13 -12.46 -7.19 -4.56
N MET A 14 -11.80 -6.90 -3.44
CA MET A 14 -10.49 -6.26 -3.42
C MET A 14 -9.46 -7.05 -4.24
N GLY A 15 -9.39 -8.36 -4.03
CA GLY A 15 -8.52 -9.25 -4.79
C GLY A 15 -8.83 -9.24 -6.29
N LEU A 16 -10.10 -9.26 -6.69
CA LEU A 16 -10.48 -9.16 -8.11
C LEU A 16 -10.00 -7.84 -8.74
N LEU A 17 -10.13 -6.72 -8.03
CA LEU A 17 -9.65 -5.42 -8.50
C LEU A 17 -8.12 -5.36 -8.58
N ALA A 18 -7.41 -5.91 -7.58
CA ALA A 18 -5.96 -6.01 -7.61
C ALA A 18 -5.48 -6.93 -8.76
N GLY A 19 -6.18 -8.06 -8.98
CA GLY A 19 -5.93 -8.96 -10.10
C GLY A 19 -6.17 -8.31 -11.46
N TYR A 20 -7.20 -7.46 -11.58
CA TYR A 20 -7.42 -6.64 -12.77
C TYR A 20 -6.23 -5.71 -13.05
N GLN A 21 -5.69 -5.01 -12.03
CA GLN A 21 -4.50 -4.17 -12.20
C GLN A 21 -3.28 -4.97 -12.66
N VAL A 22 -3.10 -6.16 -12.10
CA VAL A 22 -1.98 -7.04 -12.47
C VAL A 22 -2.10 -7.53 -13.91
N ALA A 23 -3.32 -7.87 -14.35
CA ALA A 23 -3.53 -8.55 -15.63
C ALA A 23 -3.59 -7.60 -16.84
N VAL A 24 -4.29 -6.46 -16.70
CA VAL A 24 -4.58 -5.56 -17.83
C VAL A 24 -4.68 -4.08 -17.44
N GLY A 25 -4.86 -3.76 -16.15
CA GLY A 25 -5.21 -2.41 -15.72
C GLY A 25 -4.09 -1.37 -15.82
N ILE A 26 -2.88 -1.81 -16.17
CA ILE A 26 -1.67 -0.98 -16.33
C ILE A 26 -0.98 -1.21 -17.69
N ASP A 27 -1.70 -1.81 -18.65
CA ASP A 27 -1.20 -2.01 -20.00
C ASP A 27 -0.87 -0.69 -20.69
N GLY A 28 0.16 -0.68 -21.52
CA GLY A 28 0.61 0.50 -22.25
C GLY A 28 1.58 1.41 -21.48
N LEU A 29 1.86 1.12 -20.21
CA LEU A 29 2.90 1.81 -19.44
C LEU A 29 4.31 1.30 -19.79
N GLY A 30 5.34 2.01 -19.34
CA GLY A 30 6.73 1.56 -19.47
C GLY A 30 7.02 0.30 -18.65
N THR A 31 8.09 -0.43 -19.00
CA THR A 31 8.47 -1.69 -18.35
C THR A 31 8.61 -1.58 -16.83
N VAL A 32 9.24 -0.49 -16.33
CA VAL A 32 9.45 -0.31 -14.89
C VAL A 32 8.14 -0.02 -14.15
N PRO A 33 7.29 0.95 -14.58
CA PRO A 33 5.96 1.12 -14.00
C PRO A 33 5.11 -0.15 -14.00
N ILE A 34 5.04 -0.88 -15.13
CA ILE A 34 4.30 -2.15 -15.21
C ILE A 34 4.81 -3.11 -14.13
N THR A 35 6.13 -3.34 -14.09
CA THR A 35 6.74 -4.24 -13.12
C THR A 35 6.43 -3.82 -11.69
N ALA A 36 6.55 -2.52 -11.39
CA ALA A 36 6.35 -1.99 -10.06
C ALA A 36 4.88 -2.14 -9.61
N TYR A 37 3.91 -1.75 -10.45
CA TYR A 37 2.50 -1.89 -10.11
C TYR A 37 2.06 -3.35 -10.05
N THR A 38 2.52 -4.21 -10.97
CA THR A 38 2.25 -5.66 -10.90
C THR A 38 2.73 -6.24 -9.57
N ILE A 39 3.93 -5.88 -9.11
CA ILE A 39 4.44 -6.31 -7.80
C ILE A 39 3.57 -5.77 -6.67
N GLY A 40 3.26 -4.47 -6.66
CA GLY A 40 2.47 -3.84 -5.60
C GLY A 40 1.05 -4.42 -5.48
N PHE A 41 0.31 -4.48 -6.58
CA PHE A 41 -1.04 -5.05 -6.62
C PHE A 41 -1.04 -6.57 -6.48
N GLY A 42 0.00 -7.27 -6.98
CA GLY A 42 0.16 -8.71 -6.79
C GLY A 42 0.34 -9.08 -5.33
N VAL A 43 1.17 -8.34 -4.58
CA VAL A 43 1.32 -8.55 -3.13
C VAL A 43 0.01 -8.24 -2.40
N LEU A 44 -0.71 -7.19 -2.79
CA LEU A 44 -2.02 -6.87 -2.22
C LEU A 44 -3.05 -7.98 -2.45
N LEU A 45 -3.09 -8.55 -3.67
CA LEU A 45 -3.93 -9.71 -4.01
C LEU A 45 -3.60 -10.92 -3.13
N VAL A 46 -2.32 -11.29 -3.05
CA VAL A 46 -1.87 -12.43 -2.24
C VAL A 46 -2.21 -12.20 -0.76
N ALA A 47 -2.00 -10.99 -0.23
CA ALA A 47 -2.35 -10.64 1.14
C ALA A 47 -3.87 -10.75 1.39
N GLY A 48 -4.69 -10.30 0.44
CA GLY A 48 -6.16 -10.46 0.46
C GLY A 48 -6.58 -11.91 0.57
N LEU A 49 -6.06 -12.76 -0.31
CA LEU A 49 -6.37 -14.19 -0.34
C LEU A 49 -5.89 -14.92 0.93
N LEU A 50 -4.69 -14.60 1.41
CA LEU A 50 -4.17 -15.16 2.66
C LEU A 50 -5.06 -14.78 3.85
N MET A 51 -5.53 -13.54 3.93
CA MET A 51 -6.50 -13.15 4.96
C MET A 51 -7.80 -13.94 4.82
N VAL A 52 -8.35 -14.11 3.61
CA VAL A 52 -9.57 -14.91 3.37
C VAL A 52 -9.44 -16.34 3.92
N ILE A 53 -8.29 -16.98 3.69
CA ILE A 53 -8.02 -18.37 4.06
C ILE A 53 -7.67 -18.51 5.55
N LEU A 54 -6.75 -17.68 6.05
CA LEU A 54 -6.15 -17.81 7.39
C LEU A 54 -6.78 -16.89 8.45
N GLY A 55 -7.65 -15.96 8.05
CA GLY A 55 -8.22 -14.94 8.93
C GLY A 55 -7.27 -13.78 9.23
N PHE A 56 -7.70 -12.88 10.11
CA PHE A 56 -6.91 -11.70 10.51
C PHE A 56 -5.66 -12.02 11.34
N GLU A 57 -5.52 -13.25 11.82
CA GLU A 57 -4.39 -13.72 12.63
C GLU A 57 -3.06 -13.64 11.86
N VAL A 58 -3.12 -13.73 10.52
CA VAL A 58 -1.95 -13.58 9.66
C VAL A 58 -1.26 -12.22 9.85
N LEU A 59 -2.02 -11.16 10.19
CA LEU A 59 -1.52 -9.79 10.35
C LEU A 59 -0.58 -9.61 11.54
N ASP A 60 -0.58 -10.56 12.49
CA ASP A 60 0.28 -10.50 13.66
C ASP A 60 1.72 -10.99 13.38
N SER A 61 1.96 -11.58 12.19
CA SER A 61 3.29 -12.06 11.80
C SER A 61 4.24 -10.91 11.42
N PRO A 62 5.50 -10.90 11.92
CA PRO A 62 6.53 -9.96 11.46
C PRO A 62 6.79 -10.03 9.96
N ILE A 63 6.60 -11.21 9.35
CA ILE A 63 6.77 -11.42 7.91
C ILE A 63 5.75 -10.59 7.12
N VAL A 64 4.53 -10.44 7.62
CA VAL A 64 3.51 -9.59 6.98
C VAL A 64 3.96 -8.14 6.94
N VAL A 65 4.71 -7.65 7.94
CA VAL A 65 5.26 -6.27 7.90
C VAL A 65 6.28 -6.12 6.77
N ILE A 66 7.14 -7.12 6.57
CA ILE A 66 8.13 -7.11 5.48
C ILE A 66 7.41 -7.17 4.12
N VAL A 67 6.51 -8.14 3.94
CA VAL A 67 5.77 -8.33 2.68
C VAL A 67 4.90 -7.12 2.36
N SER A 68 4.17 -6.57 3.34
CA SER A 68 3.32 -5.39 3.12
C SER A 68 4.11 -4.12 2.82
N THR A 69 5.41 -4.06 3.14
CA THR A 69 6.30 -2.94 2.74
C THR A 69 6.50 -2.87 1.23
N ILE A 70 6.35 -4.00 0.54
CA ILE A 70 6.46 -4.06 -0.91
C ILE A 70 5.34 -3.22 -1.56
N ILE A 71 4.13 -3.24 -1.02
CA ILE A 71 2.96 -2.54 -1.58
C ILE A 71 3.24 -1.04 -1.77
N PRO A 72 3.51 -0.23 -0.72
CA PRO A 72 3.72 1.19 -0.90
C PRO A 72 4.99 1.50 -1.68
N LEU A 73 6.08 0.76 -1.51
CA LEU A 73 7.33 1.01 -2.22
C LEU A 73 7.23 0.76 -3.72
N SER A 74 6.53 -0.29 -4.12
CA SER A 74 6.36 -0.62 -5.53
C SER A 74 5.37 0.34 -6.21
N ILE A 75 4.25 0.67 -5.56
CA ILE A 75 3.30 1.66 -6.11
C ILE A 75 3.96 3.04 -6.21
N SER A 76 4.67 3.49 -5.18
CA SER A 76 5.30 4.81 -5.21
C SER A 76 6.46 4.87 -6.22
N LEU A 77 7.21 3.78 -6.41
CA LEU A 77 8.24 3.70 -7.45
C LEU A 77 7.63 3.83 -8.85
N GLY A 78 6.52 3.15 -9.13
CA GLY A 78 5.81 3.28 -10.41
C GLY A 78 5.43 4.73 -10.69
N LEU A 79 4.79 5.39 -9.71
CA LEU A 79 4.32 6.78 -9.85
C LEU A 79 5.47 7.76 -10.08
N VAL A 80 6.57 7.63 -9.32
CA VAL A 80 7.75 8.47 -9.50
C VAL A 80 8.39 8.20 -10.86
N TRP A 81 8.40 6.95 -11.31
CA TRP A 81 9.00 6.61 -12.59
C TRP A 81 8.25 7.20 -13.78
N GLU A 82 6.92 7.22 -13.71
CA GLU A 82 6.08 7.80 -14.76
C GLU A 82 6.18 9.33 -14.79
N HIS A 83 6.09 9.98 -13.63
CA HIS A 83 5.84 11.41 -13.59
C HIS A 83 7.05 12.27 -13.21
N LEU A 84 8.11 11.69 -12.64
CA LEU A 84 9.27 12.43 -12.12
C LEU A 84 10.58 11.88 -12.68
N ALA A 85 10.82 12.13 -13.97
CA ALA A 85 11.97 11.59 -14.71
C ALA A 85 13.33 11.81 -14.00
N SER A 86 13.55 12.99 -13.41
CA SER A 86 14.79 13.35 -12.71
C SER A 86 15.04 12.55 -11.43
N TYR A 87 14.01 11.94 -10.84
CA TYR A 87 14.09 11.21 -9.58
C TYR A 87 14.04 9.68 -9.73
N ARG A 88 13.95 9.16 -10.96
CA ARG A 88 13.85 7.71 -11.24
C ARG A 88 14.89 6.88 -10.51
N THR A 89 16.17 7.17 -10.74
CA THR A 89 17.28 6.38 -10.19
C THR A 89 17.41 6.55 -8.68
N SER A 90 17.27 7.77 -8.17
CA SER A 90 17.36 8.03 -6.73
C SER A 90 16.22 7.38 -5.96
N TYR A 91 15.00 7.38 -6.52
CA TYR A 91 13.86 6.73 -5.90
C TYR A 91 13.93 5.20 -5.98
N LEU A 92 14.45 4.65 -7.08
CA LEU A 92 14.73 3.21 -7.17
C LEU A 92 15.72 2.77 -6.08
N LEU A 93 16.81 3.52 -5.88
CA LEU A 93 17.77 3.25 -4.81
C LEU A 93 17.11 3.35 -3.43
N PHE A 94 16.27 4.37 -3.19
CA PHE A 94 15.48 4.48 -1.98
C PHE A 94 14.59 3.25 -1.76
N THR A 95 13.90 2.77 -2.80
CA THR A 95 13.04 1.58 -2.72
C THR A 95 13.84 0.33 -2.35
N LEU A 96 14.98 0.09 -3.00
CA LEU A 96 15.80 -1.10 -2.74
C LEU A 96 16.43 -1.06 -1.35
N ILE A 97 17.07 0.07 -0.98
CA ILE A 97 17.72 0.25 0.32
C ILE A 97 16.68 0.25 1.44
N GLY A 98 15.55 0.93 1.23
CA GLY A 98 14.45 0.99 2.19
C GLY A 98 13.85 -0.39 2.45
N PHE A 99 13.57 -1.18 1.41
CA PHE A 99 13.10 -2.54 1.57
C PHE A 99 14.11 -3.44 2.28
N ALA A 100 15.40 -3.34 1.93
CA ALA A 100 16.46 -4.08 2.60
C ALA A 100 16.59 -3.71 4.08
N ALA A 101 16.54 -2.42 4.42
CA ALA A 101 16.60 -1.93 5.80
C ALA A 101 15.41 -2.40 6.64
N VAL A 102 14.19 -2.36 6.08
CA VAL A 102 12.99 -2.89 6.76
C VAL A 102 13.11 -4.40 6.96
N SER A 103 13.52 -5.13 5.93
CA SER A 103 13.69 -6.59 6.00
C SER A 103 14.70 -6.97 7.08
N PHE A 104 15.90 -6.36 7.04
CA PHE A 104 16.97 -6.63 8.00
C PHE A 104 16.54 -6.32 9.44
N THR A 105 15.94 -5.16 9.68
CA THR A 105 15.55 -4.76 11.04
C THR A 105 14.32 -5.47 11.58
N ARG A 106 13.48 -6.08 10.73
CA ARG A 106 12.34 -6.91 11.14
C ARG A 106 12.67 -8.38 11.31
N SER A 107 13.71 -8.89 10.66
CA SER A 107 14.17 -10.27 10.82
C SER A 107 15.01 -10.48 12.08
N LEU A 108 15.56 -9.42 12.67
CA LEU A 108 16.38 -9.50 13.87
C LEU A 108 15.59 -9.10 15.14
N PRO A 109 15.83 -9.74 16.29
CA PRO A 109 15.19 -9.40 17.57
C PRO A 109 15.77 -8.12 18.19
N ILE A 110 15.64 -6.99 17.48
CA ILE A 110 16.11 -5.67 17.92
C ILE A 110 15.08 -5.05 18.86
N LYS A 111 15.47 -4.79 20.12
CA LYS A 111 14.56 -4.29 21.17
C LYS A 111 14.39 -2.76 21.23
N ASN A 112 15.16 -2.00 20.45
CA ASN A 112 15.10 -0.54 20.46
C ASN A 112 14.07 0.01 19.43
N LYS A 113 13.98 1.34 19.32
CA LYS A 113 13.02 2.01 18.40
C LYS A 113 13.45 1.98 16.92
N LEU A 114 14.63 1.43 16.59
CA LEU A 114 15.21 1.49 15.24
C LEU A 114 14.30 0.86 14.16
N PRO A 115 13.73 -0.35 14.33
CA PRO A 115 12.86 -0.94 13.30
C PRO A 115 11.60 -0.10 13.03
N THR A 116 11.07 0.55 14.07
CA THR A 116 9.90 1.44 13.95
C THR A 116 10.26 2.73 13.23
N ILE A 117 11.40 3.32 13.53
CA ILE A 117 11.89 4.54 12.86
C ILE A 117 12.12 4.28 11.36
N ILE A 118 12.80 3.18 11.04
CA ILE A 118 13.07 2.80 9.64
C ILE A 118 11.77 2.61 8.88
N ILE A 119 10.81 1.86 9.41
CA ILE A 119 9.50 1.72 8.77
C ILE A 119 8.78 3.05 8.65
N ALA A 120 8.79 3.88 9.68
CA ALA A 120 8.12 5.18 9.63
C ALA A 120 8.68 6.07 8.51
N ILE A 121 10.00 6.06 8.30
CA ILE A 121 10.64 6.79 7.19
C ILE A 121 10.27 6.16 5.85
N VAL A 122 10.49 4.85 5.70
CA VAL A 122 10.31 4.15 4.41
C VAL A 122 8.84 4.18 3.97
N HIS A 123 7.91 3.81 4.86
CA HIS A 123 6.47 3.87 4.58
C HIS A 123 5.97 5.31 4.52
N GLY A 124 6.50 6.21 5.34
CA GLY A 124 6.09 7.62 5.36
C GLY A 124 6.39 8.29 4.02
N VAL A 125 7.61 8.16 3.51
CA VAL A 125 8.00 8.72 2.20
C VAL A 125 7.16 8.09 1.08
N ALA A 126 7.02 6.76 1.06
CA ALA A 126 6.24 6.07 0.04
C ALA A 126 4.75 6.45 0.08
N GLY A 127 4.15 6.44 1.27
CA GLY A 127 2.74 6.81 1.48
C GLY A 127 2.45 8.27 1.13
N MET A 128 3.33 9.19 1.53
CA MET A 128 3.23 10.60 1.12
C MET A 128 3.39 10.76 -0.39
N THR A 129 4.25 9.98 -1.03
CA THR A 129 4.39 9.98 -2.49
C THR A 129 3.08 9.54 -3.16
N ILE A 130 2.48 8.43 -2.72
CA ILE A 130 1.23 7.91 -3.29
C ILE A 130 0.07 8.89 -3.06
N PHE A 131 0.01 9.55 -1.90
CA PHE A 131 -1.03 10.52 -1.59
C PHE A 131 -0.85 11.83 -2.37
N LEU A 132 0.32 12.46 -2.25
CA LEU A 132 0.53 13.83 -2.74
C LEU A 132 0.76 13.88 -4.24
N LEU A 133 1.57 12.98 -4.82
CA LEU A 133 1.96 13.11 -6.22
C LEU A 133 0.76 13.09 -7.17
N PRO A 134 -0.17 12.11 -7.12
CA PRO A 134 -1.34 12.12 -7.99
C PRO A 134 -2.26 13.31 -7.71
N SER A 135 -2.43 13.69 -6.45
CA SER A 135 -3.27 14.82 -6.04
C SER A 135 -2.74 16.15 -6.59
N ILE A 136 -1.42 16.38 -6.54
CA ILE A 136 -0.77 17.59 -7.05
C ILE A 136 -0.84 17.63 -8.58
N LEU A 137 -0.57 16.50 -9.26
CA LEU A 137 -0.62 16.43 -10.72
C LEU A 137 -2.03 16.69 -11.26
N ALA A 138 -3.06 16.17 -10.59
CA ALA A 138 -4.45 16.45 -10.91
C ALA A 138 -4.82 17.92 -10.62
N ALA A 139 -4.45 18.45 -9.45
CA ALA A 139 -4.77 19.82 -9.04
C ALA A 139 -4.13 20.89 -9.94
N ASN A 140 -2.90 20.63 -10.43
CA ASN A 140 -2.20 21.52 -11.33
C ASN A 140 -2.53 21.29 -12.81
N GLY A 141 -3.50 20.42 -13.12
CA GLY A 141 -3.96 20.15 -14.48
C GLY A 141 -2.97 19.40 -15.37
N THR A 142 -1.94 18.76 -14.79
CA THR A 142 -0.96 17.94 -15.53
C THR A 142 -1.54 16.57 -15.89
N MET A 143 -2.46 16.05 -15.07
CA MET A 143 -3.19 14.80 -15.29
C MET A 143 -4.70 15.07 -15.20
N ASN A 144 -5.53 14.14 -15.67
CA ASN A 144 -6.98 14.27 -15.52
C ASN A 144 -7.34 14.33 -14.02
N PRO A 145 -8.35 15.14 -13.62
CA PRO A 145 -8.80 15.22 -12.24
C PRO A 145 -9.07 13.87 -11.55
N LEU A 146 -9.53 12.86 -12.30
CA LEU A 146 -9.78 11.51 -11.77
C LEU A 146 -8.51 10.81 -11.29
N PHE A 147 -7.32 11.22 -11.74
CA PHE A 147 -6.05 10.69 -11.24
C PHE A 147 -5.85 10.96 -9.74
N ALA A 148 -6.51 11.98 -9.18
CA ALA A 148 -6.53 12.24 -7.74
C ALA A 148 -7.13 11.07 -6.93
N LEU A 149 -7.90 10.17 -7.56
CA LEU A 149 -8.38 8.95 -6.90
C LEU A 149 -7.23 8.04 -6.47
N VAL A 150 -6.10 8.02 -7.21
CA VAL A 150 -4.89 7.31 -6.75
C VAL A 150 -4.39 7.93 -5.44
N GLY A 151 -4.37 9.27 -5.38
CA GLY A 151 -4.04 10.01 -4.16
C GLY A 151 -4.97 9.67 -3.00
N LEU A 152 -6.28 9.64 -3.25
CA LEU A 152 -7.29 9.27 -2.25
C LEU A 152 -7.07 7.84 -1.73
N GLY A 153 -6.78 6.87 -2.60
CA GLY A 153 -6.38 5.52 -2.20
C GLY A 153 -5.13 5.54 -1.31
N GLY A 154 -4.13 6.35 -1.65
CA GLY A 154 -2.94 6.60 -0.83
C GLY A 154 -3.27 7.15 0.57
N ALA A 155 -4.20 8.08 0.67
CA ALA A 155 -4.65 8.63 1.96
C ALA A 155 -5.33 7.54 2.82
N MET A 156 -6.15 6.69 2.20
CA MET A 156 -6.86 5.62 2.90
C MET A 156 -5.92 4.57 3.51
N ILE A 157 -4.90 4.13 2.76
CA ILE A 157 -3.90 3.20 3.29
C ILE A 157 -3.02 3.87 4.35
N GLY A 158 -2.68 5.14 4.15
CA GLY A 158 -1.94 5.95 5.12
C GLY A 158 -2.69 6.07 6.45
N LEU A 159 -4.01 6.31 6.40
CA LEU A 159 -4.86 6.34 7.58
C LEU A 159 -4.87 4.99 8.31
N GLY A 160 -5.03 3.87 7.58
CA GLY A 160 -4.95 2.53 8.16
C GLY A 160 -3.61 2.27 8.87
N GLY A 161 -2.50 2.65 8.24
CA GLY A 161 -1.16 2.55 8.82
C GLY A 161 -0.98 3.41 10.07
N LEU A 162 -1.51 4.64 10.06
CA LEU A 162 -1.47 5.55 11.19
C LEU A 162 -2.23 4.97 12.39
N LEU A 163 -3.45 4.47 12.20
CA LEU A 163 -4.26 3.86 13.25
C LEU A 163 -3.55 2.65 13.89
N LEU A 164 -2.91 1.80 13.08
CA LEU A 164 -2.13 0.66 13.57
C LEU A 164 -0.88 1.09 14.35
N SER A 165 -0.25 2.22 13.98
CA SER A 165 0.92 2.73 14.70
C SER A 165 0.55 3.25 16.10
N PHE A 166 -0.57 3.98 16.23
CA PHE A 166 -1.11 4.41 17.52
C PHE A 166 -1.49 3.24 18.42
N LEU A 167 -2.08 2.19 17.83
CA LEU A 167 -2.38 0.94 18.55
C LEU A 167 -1.10 0.30 19.11
N LYS A 168 -0.04 0.19 18.31
CA LYS A 168 1.25 -0.39 18.75
C LYS A 168 2.00 0.49 19.73
N ALA A 169 1.77 1.80 19.72
CA ALA A 169 2.36 2.75 20.66
C ALA A 169 1.68 2.75 22.04
N GLY A 170 0.65 1.91 22.26
CA GLY A 170 -0.10 1.86 23.52
C GLY A 170 -1.02 3.07 23.74
N LYS A 171 -1.24 3.89 22.70
CA LYS A 171 -2.15 5.04 22.70
C LYS A 171 -3.17 4.91 21.56
N PRO A 172 -4.00 3.85 21.55
CA PRO A 172 -4.95 3.63 20.47
C PRO A 172 -5.94 4.80 20.37
N ILE A 173 -6.05 5.41 19.18
CA ILE A 173 -7.11 6.38 18.88
C ILE A 173 -8.46 5.64 18.74
N VAL A 174 -8.42 4.44 18.16
CA VAL A 174 -9.58 3.53 18.05
C VAL A 174 -9.18 2.12 18.49
N PRO A 175 -10.12 1.33 19.03
CA PRO A 175 -9.87 -0.06 19.43
C PRO A 175 -9.38 -0.93 18.26
N ARG A 176 -8.51 -1.91 18.56
CA ARG A 176 -8.02 -2.90 17.57
C ARG A 176 -9.17 -3.59 16.83
N GLU A 177 -10.24 -3.93 17.56
CA GLU A 177 -11.42 -4.57 17.01
C GLU A 177 -12.11 -3.71 15.97
N THR A 178 -12.22 -2.40 16.21
CA THR A 178 -12.75 -1.44 15.24
C THR A 178 -11.89 -1.38 13.99
N ILE A 179 -10.55 -1.36 14.12
CA ILE A 179 -9.62 -1.37 12.98
C ILE A 179 -9.83 -2.63 12.14
N LEU A 180 -9.86 -3.80 12.76
CA LEU A 180 -10.05 -5.07 12.04
C LEU A 180 -11.44 -5.16 11.40
N LYS A 181 -12.47 -4.57 12.01
CA LYS A 181 -13.82 -4.52 11.45
C LYS A 181 -13.92 -3.66 10.19
N ILE A 182 -13.17 -2.54 10.12
CA ILE A 182 -13.20 -1.65 8.94
C ILE A 182 -12.18 -2.05 7.86
N LEU A 183 -11.15 -2.83 8.21
CA LEU A 183 -10.02 -3.14 7.35
C LEU A 183 -10.42 -3.72 5.97
N PRO A 184 -11.30 -4.73 5.87
CA PRO A 184 -11.72 -5.27 4.57
C PRO A 184 -12.35 -4.22 3.65
N GLY A 185 -13.25 -3.40 4.20
CA GLY A 185 -13.89 -2.32 3.46
C GLY A 185 -12.91 -1.23 3.04
N LEU A 186 -11.98 -0.87 3.93
CA LEU A 186 -10.92 0.09 3.65
C LEU A 186 -10.01 -0.39 2.50
N LEU A 187 -9.56 -1.65 2.53
CA LEU A 187 -8.72 -2.23 1.49
C LEU A 187 -9.46 -2.32 0.14
N MET A 188 -10.73 -2.72 0.16
CA MET A 188 -11.55 -2.77 -1.05
C MET A 188 -11.70 -1.39 -1.68
N LEU A 189 -12.11 -0.39 -0.90
CA LEU A 189 -12.34 0.96 -1.39
C LEU A 189 -11.04 1.65 -1.83
N MET A 190 -9.94 1.47 -1.09
CA MET A 190 -8.60 1.90 -1.51
C MET A 190 -8.23 1.34 -2.88
N THR A 191 -8.44 0.03 -3.10
CA THR A 191 -8.10 -0.63 -4.36
C THR A 191 -8.99 -0.15 -5.50
N ALA A 192 -10.28 0.07 -5.23
CA ALA A 192 -11.21 0.66 -6.20
C ALA A 192 -10.77 2.08 -6.61
N CYS A 193 -10.34 2.91 -5.66
CA CYS A 193 -9.78 4.22 -5.93
C CYS A 193 -8.52 4.15 -6.80
N PHE A 194 -7.60 3.21 -6.52
CA PHE A 194 -6.44 3.00 -7.38
C PHE A 194 -6.83 2.59 -8.81
N VAL A 195 -7.67 1.55 -8.96
CA VAL A 195 -8.13 1.08 -10.27
C VAL A 195 -8.80 2.20 -11.07
N ALA A 196 -9.73 2.92 -10.46
CA ALA A 196 -10.43 4.01 -11.12
C ALA A 196 -9.48 5.17 -11.47
N GLY A 197 -8.57 5.52 -10.56
CA GLY A 197 -7.59 6.57 -10.78
C GLY A 197 -6.61 6.25 -11.92
N PHE A 198 -6.10 5.02 -12.00
CA PHE A 198 -5.21 4.62 -13.10
C PHE A 198 -5.94 4.45 -14.44
N LYS A 199 -7.21 4.05 -14.42
CA LYS A 199 -7.97 3.79 -15.65
C LYS A 199 -8.56 5.05 -16.28
N PHE A 200 -9.05 5.97 -15.45
CA PHE A 200 -9.81 7.13 -15.90
C PHE A 200 -9.09 8.47 -15.66
N GLY A 201 -7.95 8.44 -14.95
CA GLY A 201 -7.07 9.58 -14.69
C GLY A 201 -5.93 9.69 -15.71
#